data_AF-D0MUU5-F1
#
_entry.id   AF-D0MUU5-F1
#
_cell.length_a   1.000
_cell.length_b   1.000
_cell.length_c   1.000
_cell.angle_alpha   90.00
_cell.angle_beta   90.00
_cell.angle_gamma   90.00
#
_symmetry.space_group_name_H-M   'P 1'
#
loop_
_entity.id
_entity.type
_entity.pdbx_description
1 polymer ?
#
loop_
_entity_poly.entity_id
_entity_poly.type
_entity_poly.pdbx_seq_one_letter_code
_entity_poly.pdbx_strand_id
1 'polypeptide(L)'
;MSTSLLLQSRRAALLSARRSLPLLQSARWMHEPSAALDSAKLIGNNSEASSPAPRRASKRTSERRKRSTPAARAAAPSKASASTSSSCTEGADKEEGKKRPLVSSFKDGKPWITVMGLGGAGSNAVNNMIASQLEGVEFIVANTDCQALGRSLAPHKITLGKDITKGLGAGSKPELGKRSAEQQKVDIQRMLQDSNMLFITGGMGGGTCTGAAPVVASVARELGILTVGVVSTPFRSEGPNRTRLANAGVKELAKYVDTLIVVPNQNLLALADKSTTMLEAFRYADDVLLEGVKGVTDLIVRPGLINLDFADIKTILSNAGRAIMGSGISSEEGRARKAAEQALVNPLLGDLPTESAHGLLVTIRGGEDMTLFEVDEIMEIIRSRVHDEANIIFGTCYDQSLEGSVYVSIIVSGIQTDVISPPIGGAHVPLQETHKRVETGEFIIKPKPDNDDKPVEQRKGLFGRFFSL
;
A
#
# COMPACT_ATOMS: atom_id res chain seq x y z
N MET A 1 -57.05 -6.22 -49.23
CA MET A 1 -56.64 -5.32 -48.13
C MET A 1 -55.14 -5.50 -47.96
N SER A 2 -54.33 -4.82 -48.78
CA SER A 2 -53.64 -3.53 -48.50
C SER A 2 -52.83 -3.59 -47.20
N THR A 3 -51.52 -3.35 -47.12
CA THR A 3 -50.50 -2.83 -48.05
C THR A 3 -49.14 -3.04 -47.33
N SER A 4 -48.12 -3.63 -47.98
CA SER A 4 -46.89 -2.95 -48.46
C SER A 4 -45.84 -2.61 -47.38
N LEU A 5 -44.52 -2.80 -47.48
CA LEU A 5 -43.55 -3.55 -48.31
C LEU A 5 -42.14 -3.07 -47.89
N LEU A 6 -41.12 -3.92 -48.09
CA LEU A 6 -39.73 -3.64 -48.52
C LEU A 6 -38.76 -2.93 -47.55
N LEU A 7 -37.65 -3.57 -47.11
CA LEU A 7 -36.38 -3.97 -47.78
C LEU A 7 -35.26 -2.93 -47.53
N GLN A 8 -34.30 -3.24 -46.67
CA GLN A 8 -32.91 -3.69 -46.96
C GLN A 8 -31.96 -2.74 -47.71
N SER A 9 -30.85 -2.47 -47.02
CA SER A 9 -29.45 -2.59 -47.49
C SER A 9 -28.92 -1.66 -48.61
N ARG A 10 -27.81 -0.95 -48.32
CA ARG A 10 -26.43 -1.29 -48.78
C ARG A 10 -25.42 -0.12 -48.65
N ARG A 11 -24.20 -0.51 -48.25
CA ARG A 11 -22.85 -0.05 -48.70
C ARG A 11 -22.29 1.32 -48.29
N ALA A 12 -21.28 1.24 -47.43
CA ALA A 12 -19.87 1.65 -47.61
C ALA A 12 -19.51 2.73 -48.65
N ALA A 13 -18.77 3.76 -48.22
CA ALA A 13 -17.40 4.09 -48.68
C ALA A 13 -16.93 5.47 -48.17
N LEU A 14 -15.75 5.46 -47.50
CA LEU A 14 -14.56 6.30 -47.70
C LEU A 14 -14.63 7.84 -47.94
N LEU A 15 -13.64 8.49 -47.32
CA LEU A 15 -12.89 9.71 -47.71
C LEU A 15 -13.23 11.04 -46.98
N SER A 16 -12.27 11.42 -46.13
CA SER A 16 -11.48 12.66 -46.23
C SER A 16 -12.26 13.98 -46.37
N ALA A 17 -12.16 14.85 -45.35
CA ALA A 17 -11.62 16.21 -45.51
C ALA A 17 -11.50 16.95 -44.16
N ARG A 18 -10.30 17.47 -43.91
CA ARG A 18 -10.02 18.58 -42.99
C ARG A 18 -10.89 19.80 -43.35
N ARG A 19 -11.32 20.56 -42.33
CA ARG A 19 -11.29 22.05 -42.32
C ARG A 19 -11.63 22.66 -40.95
N SER A 20 -10.59 23.18 -40.30
CA SER A 20 -10.48 24.51 -39.65
C SER A 20 -11.73 25.23 -39.09
N LEU A 21 -11.70 25.46 -37.77
CA LEU A 21 -11.84 26.73 -36.98
C LEU A 21 -12.89 27.80 -37.40
N PRO A 22 -13.47 28.50 -36.40
CA PRO A 22 -12.86 29.78 -36.00
C PRO A 22 -12.77 30.06 -34.48
N LEU A 23 -11.76 30.86 -34.18
CA LEU A 23 -11.46 31.59 -32.94
C LEU A 23 -12.55 32.61 -32.57
N LEU A 24 -12.69 32.88 -31.26
CA LEU A 24 -12.91 34.23 -30.76
C LEU A 24 -12.08 34.47 -29.49
N GLN A 25 -11.31 35.56 -29.58
CA GLN A 25 -10.37 36.11 -28.61
C GLN A 25 -11.10 36.86 -27.48
N SER A 26 -10.48 36.99 -26.31
CA SER A 26 -9.94 38.29 -25.84
C SER A 26 -9.40 38.22 -24.39
N ALA A 27 -8.13 38.58 -24.21
CA ALA A 27 -7.65 39.55 -23.22
C ALA A 27 -6.12 39.67 -23.34
N ARG A 28 -5.69 40.74 -24.02
CA ARG A 28 -4.31 41.23 -24.14
C ARG A 28 -3.87 41.88 -22.83
N TRP A 29 -2.63 41.63 -22.41
CA TRP A 29 -1.73 42.66 -21.84
C TRP A 29 -0.32 42.40 -22.38
N MET A 30 0.22 43.35 -23.15
CA MET A 30 1.62 43.41 -23.55
C MET A 30 2.35 44.35 -22.59
N HIS A 31 3.61 44.05 -22.25
CA HIS A 31 4.70 45.02 -22.31
C HIS A 31 6.05 44.28 -22.43
N GLU A 32 6.87 44.77 -23.35
CA GLU A 32 8.22 44.29 -23.73
C GLU A 32 9.28 44.44 -22.61
N PRO A 33 10.44 43.75 -22.74
CA PRO A 33 11.59 43.93 -21.85
C PRO A 33 12.58 44.97 -22.42
N SER A 34 13.15 45.81 -21.55
CA SER A 34 14.32 46.62 -21.90
C SER A 34 15.24 46.86 -20.70
N ALA A 35 16.53 46.65 -20.99
CA ALA A 35 17.73 47.30 -20.48
C ALA A 35 18.26 47.03 -19.06
N ALA A 36 19.54 46.66 -19.08
CA ALA A 36 20.52 46.58 -18.01
C ALA A 36 20.84 47.93 -17.35
N LEU A 37 21.30 47.90 -16.09
CA LEU A 37 22.47 48.64 -15.59
C LEU A 37 22.75 48.28 -14.11
N ASP A 38 23.84 47.54 -13.95
CA ASP A 38 25.00 47.76 -13.09
C ASP A 38 24.91 48.25 -11.63
N SER A 39 25.61 47.49 -10.79
CA SER A 39 26.52 47.90 -9.71
C SER A 39 25.97 48.55 -8.42
N ALA A 40 26.20 47.90 -7.27
CA ALA A 40 27.34 48.22 -6.39
C ALA A 40 27.14 47.75 -4.94
N LYS A 41 28.19 47.09 -4.42
CA LYS A 41 28.71 47.14 -3.03
C LYS A 41 27.90 46.42 -1.93
N LEU A 42 28.48 45.75 -0.94
CA LEU A 42 29.83 45.30 -0.59
C LEU A 42 29.67 44.54 0.76
N ILE A 43 30.58 43.60 1.02
CA ILE A 43 31.00 43.10 2.35
C ILE A 43 30.13 41.98 2.96
N GLY A 44 30.66 40.77 2.87
CA GLY A 44 30.52 39.77 3.93
C GLY A 44 31.59 39.95 5.00
N ASN A 45 31.38 39.37 6.17
CA ASN A 45 32.39 38.52 6.79
C ASN A 45 31.85 37.71 7.97
N ASN A 46 32.39 36.50 8.04
CA ASN A 46 32.23 35.50 9.09
C ASN A 46 33.06 35.83 10.34
N SER A 47 32.67 35.16 11.43
CA SER A 47 33.51 34.36 12.35
C SER A 47 33.76 34.86 13.79
N GLU A 48 33.71 33.83 14.67
CA GLU A 48 34.37 33.65 15.98
C GLU A 48 33.65 33.97 17.31
N ALA A 49 33.13 32.88 17.91
CA ALA A 49 33.46 32.31 19.23
C ALA A 49 33.76 33.21 20.45
N SER A 50 32.99 33.01 21.53
CA SER A 50 33.48 32.56 22.86
C SER A 50 32.38 32.65 23.96
N SER A 51 32.31 31.62 24.80
CA SER A 51 31.70 31.60 26.15
C SER A 51 32.82 31.85 27.19
N PRO A 52 32.60 32.21 28.49
CA PRO A 52 31.55 31.73 29.40
C PRO A 52 31.00 32.74 30.47
N ALA A 53 30.02 32.26 31.27
CA ALA A 53 29.34 32.87 32.45
C ALA A 53 30.30 33.12 33.66
N PRO A 54 29.91 33.56 34.91
CA PRO A 54 28.56 33.66 35.57
C PRO A 54 28.38 34.81 36.64
N ARG A 55 27.32 34.69 37.49
CA ARG A 55 27.01 35.35 38.81
C ARG A 55 25.96 36.48 38.73
N ARG A 56 25.06 36.74 39.70
CA ARG A 56 24.79 36.25 41.07
C ARG A 56 23.34 36.63 41.49
N ALA A 57 22.86 35.94 42.52
CA ALA A 57 21.57 36.01 43.22
C ALA A 57 21.07 37.39 43.71
N SER A 58 19.75 37.50 43.95
CA SER A 58 19.23 37.85 45.29
C SER A 58 17.79 37.37 45.52
N LYS A 59 17.56 36.82 46.71
CA LYS A 59 16.26 36.51 47.33
C LYS A 59 15.70 37.79 47.95
N ARG A 60 14.37 37.94 47.99
CA ARG A 60 13.68 38.43 49.20
C ARG A 60 12.20 38.01 49.24
N THR A 61 11.89 37.39 50.37
CA THR A 61 10.61 37.15 51.07
C THR A 61 9.78 38.44 51.20
N SER A 62 8.46 38.48 51.42
CA SER A 62 7.66 37.80 52.45
C SER A 62 6.16 38.15 52.31
N GLU A 63 5.26 37.21 52.66
CA GLU A 63 4.03 37.32 53.51
C GLU A 63 3.10 38.56 53.43
N ARG A 64 1.77 38.55 53.65
CA ARG A 64 0.73 37.58 54.04
C ARG A 64 -0.56 38.39 54.31
N ARG A 65 -1.74 37.77 54.09
CA ARG A 65 -3.06 37.89 54.78
C ARG A 65 -4.19 38.03 53.76
N LYS A 66 -5.07 37.03 53.56
CA LYS A 66 -6.06 36.32 54.41
C LYS A 66 -7.42 37.05 54.56
N ARG A 67 -8.46 36.22 54.38
CA ARG A 67 -9.90 36.31 54.74
C ARG A 67 -10.80 36.85 53.62
N SER A 68 -11.99 36.30 53.35
CA SER A 68 -12.73 35.16 53.91
C SER A 68 -14.01 34.95 53.06
N THR A 69 -14.43 33.70 52.90
CA THR A 69 -15.78 33.26 52.49
C THR A 69 -16.79 33.55 53.64
N PRO A 70 -18.15 33.48 53.48
CA PRO A 70 -18.85 32.20 53.28
C PRO A 70 -20.23 32.17 52.54
N ALA A 71 -20.57 30.96 52.11
CA ALA A 71 -21.87 30.25 52.20
C ALA A 71 -23.06 30.52 51.24
N ALA A 72 -23.42 29.41 50.57
CA ALA A 72 -24.74 28.77 50.46
C ALA A 72 -25.88 29.45 49.66
N ARG A 73 -26.50 28.72 48.71
CA ARG A 73 -27.70 27.88 48.93
C ARG A 73 -28.22 27.28 47.60
N ALA A 74 -28.82 26.10 47.71
CA ALA A 74 -29.41 25.26 46.67
C ALA A 74 -30.70 25.84 46.02
N ALA A 75 -31.03 25.41 44.79
CA ALA A 75 -32.32 24.80 44.39
C ALA A 75 -32.54 24.76 42.86
N ALA A 76 -32.92 23.59 42.36
CA ALA A 76 -33.81 23.36 41.22
C ALA A 76 -34.82 22.28 41.68
N PRO A 77 -35.91 21.90 40.96
CA PRO A 77 -36.48 22.42 39.71
C PRO A 77 -38.02 22.63 39.76
N SER A 78 -38.65 23.24 38.73
CA SER A 78 -40.07 22.97 38.44
C SER A 78 -40.55 23.35 37.03
N LYS A 79 -41.18 22.35 36.39
CA LYS A 79 -42.40 22.36 35.57
C LYS A 79 -42.41 22.95 34.14
N ALA A 80 -42.54 21.99 33.21
CA ALA A 80 -43.48 21.88 32.10
C ALA A 80 -44.42 23.05 31.78
N SER A 81 -44.43 23.42 30.49
CA SER A 81 -45.63 23.91 29.79
C SER A 81 -45.58 23.47 28.32
N ALA A 82 -46.59 22.70 27.91
CA ALA A 82 -46.90 22.41 26.53
C ALA A 82 -47.82 23.51 25.97
N SER A 83 -47.60 23.92 24.71
CA SER A 83 -48.60 24.57 23.87
C SER A 83 -48.24 24.46 22.38
N THR A 84 -48.79 23.42 21.76
CA THR A 84 -49.57 23.38 20.50
C THR A 84 -49.35 24.44 19.40
N SER A 85 -48.86 23.94 18.26
CA SER A 85 -49.21 24.22 16.84
C SER A 85 -49.20 25.62 16.24
N SER A 86 -48.42 25.78 15.16
CA SER A 86 -48.92 26.36 13.91
C SER A 86 -48.08 25.89 12.71
N SER A 87 -48.78 25.29 11.75
CA SER A 87 -48.34 24.80 10.45
C SER A 87 -47.88 25.91 9.50
N CYS A 88 -46.80 25.65 8.74
CA CYS A 88 -46.62 26.19 7.40
C CYS A 88 -46.04 25.08 6.50
N THR A 89 -46.86 24.61 5.59
CA THR A 89 -46.53 23.73 4.45
C THR A 89 -46.04 24.57 3.28
N GLU A 90 -44.93 24.18 2.67
CA GLU A 90 -44.48 24.35 1.27
C GLU A 90 -43.01 23.85 1.29
N GLY A 91 -42.56 22.79 0.64
CA GLY A 91 -42.84 22.33 -0.72
C GLY A 91 -41.55 22.47 -1.55
N ALA A 92 -40.56 21.60 -1.35
CA ALA A 92 -39.39 21.50 -2.26
C ALA A 92 -38.71 20.13 -2.16
N ASP A 93 -38.33 19.62 -3.32
CA ASP A 93 -38.01 18.25 -3.69
C ASP A 93 -36.83 17.55 -2.98
N LYS A 94 -37.08 16.27 -2.68
CA LYS A 94 -36.25 15.08 -2.91
C LYS A 94 -34.73 15.29 -3.10
N GLU A 95 -33.97 14.86 -2.09
CA GLU A 95 -32.97 13.79 -2.23
C GLU A 95 -32.56 13.31 -0.82
N GLU A 96 -33.35 12.39 -0.24
CA GLU A 96 -32.91 11.61 0.90
C GLU A 96 -31.76 10.71 0.46
N GLY A 97 -30.54 11.11 0.78
CA GLY A 97 -29.38 10.23 0.76
C GLY A 97 -29.67 9.02 1.64
N LYS A 98 -30.02 7.89 1.01
CA LYS A 98 -30.11 6.56 1.63
C LYS A 98 -28.81 6.26 2.36
N LYS A 99 -28.71 6.64 3.63
CA LYS A 99 -27.79 6.01 4.58
C LYS A 99 -28.28 4.57 4.72
N ARG A 100 -27.74 3.67 3.90
CA ARG A 100 -27.90 2.23 4.14
C ARG A 100 -27.53 1.99 5.60
N PRO A 101 -28.37 1.32 6.39
CA PRO A 101 -27.96 0.90 7.72
C PRO A 101 -26.70 0.04 7.55
N LEU A 102 -25.73 0.20 8.46
CA LEU A 102 -24.69 -0.81 8.70
C LEU A 102 -25.46 -2.04 9.17
N VAL A 103 -25.93 -2.87 8.23
CA VAL A 103 -26.68 -4.07 8.56
C VAL A 103 -25.65 -5.13 8.88
N SER A 104 -25.35 -5.22 10.17
CA SER A 104 -24.89 -6.43 10.83
C SER A 104 -25.87 -7.57 10.48
N SER A 105 -25.43 -8.52 9.68
CA SER A 105 -26.04 -9.84 9.66
C SER A 105 -24.98 -10.84 9.26
N PHE A 106 -24.47 -11.54 10.29
CA PHE A 106 -23.76 -12.80 10.14
C PHE A 106 -24.50 -13.66 9.11
N LYS A 107 -23.83 -13.92 7.99
CA LYS A 107 -24.13 -15.04 7.11
C LYS A 107 -22.81 -15.80 6.98
N ASP A 108 -22.79 -17.01 7.52
CA ASP A 108 -21.84 -18.07 7.15
C ASP A 108 -20.52 -18.20 7.94
N GLY A 109 -20.38 -17.58 9.13
CA GLY A 109 -19.27 -17.88 10.05
C GLY A 109 -17.87 -17.45 9.57
N LYS A 110 -17.78 -16.65 8.52
CA LYS A 110 -16.52 -16.08 8.02
C LYS A 110 -16.12 -14.83 8.83
N PRO A 111 -14.83 -14.63 9.12
CA PRO A 111 -14.37 -13.44 9.83
C PRO A 111 -14.54 -12.19 8.96
N TRP A 112 -14.95 -11.10 9.60
CA TRP A 112 -15.10 -9.80 8.97
C TRP A 112 -13.76 -9.06 8.94
N ILE A 113 -13.23 -8.84 7.75
CA ILE A 113 -11.96 -8.16 7.55
C ILE A 113 -12.23 -6.77 6.98
N THR A 114 -11.62 -5.76 7.60
CA THR A 114 -11.74 -4.37 7.17
C THR A 114 -10.38 -3.81 6.80
N VAL A 115 -10.29 -3.09 5.69
CA VAL A 115 -9.09 -2.38 5.24
C VAL A 115 -9.37 -0.88 5.30
N MET A 116 -8.65 -0.17 6.17
CA MET A 116 -8.75 1.27 6.33
C MET A 116 -7.53 1.98 5.74
N GLY A 117 -7.75 2.69 4.63
CA GLY A 117 -6.76 3.55 3.99
C GLY A 117 -6.72 4.94 4.62
N LEU A 118 -5.54 5.37 5.09
CA LEU A 118 -5.36 6.67 5.75
C LEU A 118 -4.55 7.66 4.92
N GLY A 119 -5.12 8.86 4.72
CA GLY A 119 -4.47 9.93 3.95
C GLY A 119 -4.39 9.64 2.45
N GLY A 120 -3.57 10.40 1.73
CA GLY A 120 -3.46 10.30 0.27
C GLY A 120 -2.95 8.94 -0.23
N ALA A 121 -1.79 8.50 0.27
CA ALA A 121 -1.21 7.21 -0.10
C ALA A 121 -2.11 6.03 0.29
N GLY A 122 -2.74 6.07 1.48
CA GLY A 122 -3.71 5.04 1.87
C GLY A 122 -4.96 5.02 0.98
N SER A 123 -5.44 6.19 0.53
CA SER A 123 -6.54 6.29 -0.43
C SER A 123 -6.16 5.67 -1.79
N ASN A 124 -4.92 5.90 -2.25
CA ASN A 124 -4.42 5.32 -3.49
C ASN A 124 -4.26 3.80 -3.39
N ALA A 125 -3.65 3.31 -2.31
CA ALA A 125 -3.51 1.87 -2.06
C ALA A 125 -4.87 1.17 -2.01
N VAL A 126 -5.88 1.74 -1.33
CA VAL A 126 -7.25 1.18 -1.32
C VAL A 126 -7.89 1.21 -2.70
N ASN A 127 -7.70 2.29 -3.48
CA ASN A 127 -8.19 2.32 -4.85
C ASN A 127 -7.53 1.22 -5.71
N ASN A 128 -6.22 0.98 -5.51
CA ASN A 128 -5.50 -0.10 -6.18
C ASN A 128 -6.06 -1.48 -5.77
N MET A 129 -6.32 -1.70 -4.48
CA MET A 129 -6.92 -2.93 -3.97
C MET A 129 -8.32 -3.20 -4.56
N ILE A 130 -9.13 -2.16 -4.70
CA ILE A 130 -10.46 -2.24 -5.34
C ILE A 130 -10.32 -2.56 -6.83
N ALA A 131 -9.39 -1.89 -7.52
CA ALA A 131 -9.14 -2.11 -8.95
C ALA A 131 -8.62 -3.53 -9.23
N SER A 132 -7.79 -4.07 -8.32
CA SER A 132 -7.26 -5.43 -8.34
C SER A 132 -8.25 -6.48 -7.79
N GLN A 133 -9.50 -6.09 -7.51
CA GLN A 133 -10.60 -6.98 -7.11
C GLN A 133 -10.28 -7.83 -5.88
N LEU A 134 -9.66 -7.23 -4.85
CA LEU A 134 -9.44 -7.93 -3.59
C LEU A 134 -10.78 -8.29 -2.92
N GLU A 135 -10.99 -9.57 -2.68
CA GLU A 135 -12.26 -10.14 -2.19
C GLU A 135 -12.29 -10.28 -0.66
N GLY A 136 -13.51 -10.36 -0.10
CA GLY A 136 -13.72 -10.68 1.31
C GLY A 136 -13.28 -9.62 2.31
N VAL A 137 -13.08 -8.38 1.85
CA VAL A 137 -12.71 -7.25 2.69
C VAL A 137 -13.66 -6.07 2.51
N GLU A 138 -13.91 -5.34 3.59
CA GLU A 138 -14.62 -4.06 3.56
C GLU A 138 -13.62 -2.89 3.50
N PHE A 139 -13.78 -2.01 2.52
CA PHE A 139 -12.90 -0.87 2.32
C PHE A 139 -13.44 0.41 2.96
N ILE A 140 -12.62 1.02 3.81
CA ILE A 140 -12.86 2.34 4.40
C ILE A 140 -11.68 3.25 4.05
N VAL A 141 -11.97 4.50 3.72
CA VAL A 141 -10.91 5.52 3.54
C VAL A 141 -11.17 6.70 4.45
N ALA A 142 -10.15 7.10 5.20
CA ALA A 142 -10.21 8.27 6.07
C ALA A 142 -9.15 9.30 5.69
N ASN A 143 -9.58 10.53 5.42
CA ASN A 143 -8.67 11.59 4.99
C ASN A 143 -9.11 12.96 5.50
N THR A 144 -8.13 13.81 5.79
CA THR A 144 -8.33 15.23 6.14
C THR A 144 -8.54 16.12 4.91
N ASP A 145 -8.20 15.61 3.72
CA ASP A 145 -8.39 16.27 2.43
C ASP A 145 -9.67 15.75 1.77
N CYS A 146 -10.66 16.63 1.63
CA CYS A 146 -11.96 16.31 1.03
C CYS A 146 -11.85 16.06 -0.48
N GLN A 147 -10.92 16.72 -1.18
CA GLN A 147 -10.74 16.53 -2.62
C GLN A 147 -10.19 15.13 -2.91
N ALA A 148 -9.21 14.68 -2.14
CA ALA A 148 -8.68 13.33 -2.24
C ALA A 148 -9.77 12.29 -1.91
N LEU A 149 -10.58 12.53 -0.86
CA LEU A 149 -11.67 11.64 -0.46
C LEU A 149 -12.77 11.52 -1.54
N GLY A 150 -13.06 12.62 -2.25
CA GLY A 150 -14.00 12.64 -3.37
C GLY A 150 -13.59 11.72 -4.52
N ARG A 151 -12.28 11.57 -4.76
CA ARG A 151 -11.72 10.68 -5.82
C ARG A 151 -11.60 9.22 -5.42
N SER A 152 -11.76 8.89 -4.14
CA SER A 152 -11.65 7.50 -3.68
C SER A 152 -12.81 6.65 -4.19
N LEU A 153 -12.50 5.40 -4.57
CA LEU A 153 -13.47 4.38 -5.00
C LEU A 153 -14.10 3.63 -3.81
N ALA A 154 -13.60 3.84 -2.59
CA ALA A 154 -14.07 3.12 -1.43
C ALA A 154 -15.55 3.42 -1.11
N PRO A 155 -16.34 2.40 -0.71
CA PRO A 155 -17.75 2.56 -0.36
C PRO A 155 -17.93 3.40 0.91
N HIS A 156 -17.01 3.28 1.87
CA HIS A 156 -17.05 4.00 3.14
C HIS A 156 -15.96 5.06 3.22
N LYS A 157 -16.35 6.28 3.56
CA LYS A 157 -15.48 7.46 3.56
C LYS A 157 -15.66 8.25 4.85
N ILE A 158 -14.55 8.59 5.50
CA ILE A 158 -14.53 9.38 6.73
C ILE A 158 -13.71 10.66 6.47
N THR A 159 -14.35 11.82 6.64
CA THR A 159 -13.63 13.10 6.62
C THR A 159 -13.07 13.37 8.01
N LEU A 160 -11.75 13.41 8.13
CA LEU A 160 -11.07 13.64 9.40
C LEU A 160 -10.94 15.15 9.68
N GLY A 161 -11.37 15.57 10.88
CA GLY A 161 -11.15 16.92 11.41
C GLY A 161 -11.60 18.05 10.48
N LYS A 162 -12.84 17.98 9.98
CA LYS A 162 -13.44 19.00 9.09
C LYS A 162 -13.30 20.41 9.65
N ASP A 163 -13.46 20.59 10.96
CA ASP A 163 -13.36 21.90 11.61
C ASP A 163 -11.91 22.38 11.80
N ILE A 164 -10.96 21.44 11.84
CA ILE A 164 -9.53 21.72 12.05
C ILE A 164 -8.85 22.09 10.73
N THR A 165 -9.04 21.26 9.70
CA THR A 165 -8.35 21.42 8.40
C THR A 165 -9.19 22.17 7.37
N LYS A 166 -10.48 22.39 7.65
CA LYS A 166 -11.47 22.89 6.68
C LYS A 166 -11.56 22.03 5.42
N GLY A 167 -11.17 20.76 5.52
CA GLY A 167 -11.12 19.82 4.39
C GLY A 167 -9.92 20.00 3.45
N LEU A 168 -8.91 20.79 3.83
CA LEU A 168 -7.74 21.12 2.98
C LEU A 168 -6.51 20.25 3.27
N GLY A 169 -6.65 19.23 4.12
CA GLY A 169 -5.54 18.36 4.51
C GLY A 169 -4.71 18.85 5.71
N ALA A 170 -3.86 17.96 6.23
CA ALA A 170 -3.03 18.21 7.42
C ALA A 170 -1.68 18.92 7.13
N GLY A 171 -1.37 19.22 5.86
CA GLY A 171 -0.17 19.98 5.48
C GLY A 171 1.16 19.42 6.02
N SER A 172 1.36 18.11 5.96
CA SER A 172 2.54 17.42 6.50
C SER A 172 2.79 17.58 8.00
N LYS A 173 1.76 17.94 8.78
CA LYS A 173 1.82 18.05 10.25
C LYS A 173 1.10 16.86 10.91
N PRO A 174 1.83 15.88 11.47
CA PRO A 174 1.23 14.72 12.14
C PRO A 174 0.31 15.10 13.30
N GLU A 175 0.65 16.14 14.06
CA GLU A 175 -0.19 16.63 15.17
C GLU A 175 -1.59 17.05 14.71
N LEU A 176 -1.73 17.63 13.52
CA LEU A 176 -3.04 17.94 12.95
C LEU A 176 -3.78 16.67 12.56
N GLY A 177 -3.09 15.72 11.90
CA GLY A 177 -3.68 14.41 11.56
C GLY A 177 -4.20 13.66 12.78
N LYS A 178 -3.44 13.68 13.89
CA LYS A 178 -3.81 13.08 15.16
C LYS A 178 -5.07 13.72 15.75
N ARG A 179 -5.08 15.04 15.93
CA ARG A 179 -6.26 15.77 16.45
C ARG A 179 -7.49 15.58 15.57
N SER A 180 -7.30 15.57 14.25
CA SER A 180 -8.37 15.30 13.28
C SER A 180 -8.98 13.91 13.42
N ALA A 181 -8.16 12.90 13.75
CA ALA A 181 -8.64 11.54 14.02
C ALA A 181 -9.31 11.42 15.39
N GLU A 182 -8.76 12.08 16.42
CA GLU A 182 -9.35 12.12 17.77
C GLU A 182 -10.74 12.77 17.75
N GLN A 183 -10.93 13.84 16.98
CA GLN A 183 -12.24 14.47 16.78
C GLN A 183 -13.26 13.50 16.16
N GLN A 184 -12.78 12.61 15.27
CA GLN A 184 -13.62 11.67 14.53
C GLN A 184 -13.68 10.26 15.18
N LYS A 185 -13.25 10.12 16.44
CA LYS A 185 -13.14 8.83 17.13
C LYS A 185 -14.43 8.02 17.12
N VAL A 186 -15.58 8.68 17.33
CA VAL A 186 -16.90 8.02 17.38
C VAL A 186 -17.30 7.41 16.04
N ASP A 187 -17.04 8.12 14.94
CA ASP A 187 -17.35 7.59 13.61
C ASP A 187 -16.39 6.47 13.21
N ILE A 188 -15.11 6.57 13.59
CA ILE A 188 -14.13 5.48 13.41
C ILE A 188 -14.60 4.24 14.18
N GLN A 189 -14.98 4.39 15.46
CA GLN A 189 -15.51 3.30 16.29
C GLN A 189 -16.73 2.64 15.65
N ARG A 190 -17.68 3.44 15.17
CA ARG A 190 -18.90 2.94 14.53
C ARG A 190 -18.61 2.16 13.24
N MET A 191 -17.65 2.61 12.45
CA MET A 191 -17.31 1.96 11.17
C MET A 191 -16.47 0.69 11.36
N LEU A 192 -15.75 0.58 12.47
CA LEU A 192 -14.98 -0.62 12.84
C LEU A 192 -15.79 -1.61 13.69
N GLN A 193 -17.04 -1.28 13.99
CA GLN A 193 -17.89 -2.15 14.78
C GLN A 193 -18.08 -3.49 14.06
N ASP A 194 -17.99 -4.58 14.80
CA ASP A 194 -18.12 -5.97 14.33
C ASP A 194 -16.98 -6.50 13.45
N SER A 195 -15.95 -5.69 13.14
CA SER A 195 -14.76 -6.20 12.44
C SER A 195 -13.97 -7.15 13.34
N ASN A 196 -13.56 -8.31 12.81
CA ASN A 196 -12.68 -9.24 13.51
C ASN A 196 -11.21 -8.86 13.33
N MET A 197 -10.89 -8.29 12.15
CA MET A 197 -9.55 -7.90 11.77
C MET A 197 -9.55 -6.56 11.04
N LEU A 198 -8.58 -5.71 11.35
CA LEU A 198 -8.38 -4.41 10.72
C LEU A 198 -6.97 -4.33 10.12
N PHE A 199 -6.91 -4.06 8.82
CA PHE A 199 -5.70 -3.60 8.16
C PHE A 199 -5.68 -2.08 8.08
N ILE A 200 -4.65 -1.45 8.63
CA ILE A 200 -4.42 -0.01 8.50
C ILE A 200 -3.36 0.17 7.42
N THR A 201 -3.71 0.83 6.31
CA THR A 201 -2.79 1.04 5.18
C THR A 201 -2.55 2.52 4.88
N GLY A 202 -1.31 2.85 4.54
CA GLY A 202 -0.94 4.18 4.05
C GLY A 202 0.55 4.49 4.13
N GLY A 203 0.89 5.65 3.57
CA GLY A 203 2.27 6.14 3.53
C GLY A 203 2.62 7.02 4.73
N MET A 204 3.66 6.62 5.46
CA MET A 204 4.21 7.36 6.59
C MET A 204 5.04 8.56 6.12
N GLY A 205 5.18 9.55 7.00
CA GLY A 205 5.92 10.79 6.75
C GLY A 205 5.06 11.96 6.26
N GLY A 206 3.81 11.71 5.84
CA GLY A 206 2.80 12.74 5.64
C GLY A 206 2.22 13.29 6.96
N GLY A 207 1.19 14.14 6.88
CA GLY A 207 0.49 14.64 8.07
C GLY A 207 -0.64 13.71 8.52
N THR A 208 -1.51 13.31 7.60
CA THR A 208 -2.74 12.57 7.91
C THR A 208 -2.45 11.16 8.40
N CYS A 209 -1.82 10.31 7.59
CA CYS A 209 -1.55 8.91 7.95
C CYS A 209 -0.69 8.81 9.22
N THR A 210 0.45 9.50 9.25
CA THR A 210 1.39 9.50 10.38
C THR A 210 0.74 9.87 11.72
N GLY A 211 -0.24 10.79 11.71
CA GLY A 211 -0.94 11.21 12.93
C GLY A 211 -2.20 10.39 13.25
N ALA A 212 -2.96 10.00 12.23
CA ALA A 212 -4.25 9.31 12.39
C ALA A 212 -4.09 7.82 12.64
N ALA A 213 -3.08 7.16 12.05
CA ALA A 213 -2.91 5.71 12.14
C ALA A 213 -2.81 5.19 13.59
N PRO A 214 -2.03 5.81 14.50
CA PRO A 214 -1.99 5.36 15.89
C PRO A 214 -3.34 5.52 16.62
N VAL A 215 -4.11 6.56 16.29
CA VAL A 215 -5.44 6.80 16.89
C VAL A 215 -6.43 5.73 16.43
N VAL A 216 -6.44 5.42 15.14
CA VAL A 216 -7.28 4.34 14.57
C VAL A 216 -6.89 2.99 15.16
N ALA A 217 -5.60 2.69 15.26
CA ALA A 217 -5.11 1.46 15.86
C ALA A 217 -5.52 1.34 17.35
N SER A 218 -5.41 2.43 18.12
CA SER A 218 -5.86 2.47 19.51
C SER A 218 -7.35 2.18 19.62
N VAL A 219 -8.18 2.74 18.75
CA VAL A 219 -9.63 2.47 18.70
C VAL A 219 -9.90 0.99 18.40
N ALA A 220 -9.23 0.43 17.40
CA ALA A 220 -9.42 -0.96 17.02
C ALA A 220 -9.02 -1.93 18.16
N ARG A 221 -7.93 -1.63 18.85
CA ARG A 221 -7.49 -2.37 20.03
C ARG A 221 -8.47 -2.27 21.20
N GLU A 222 -9.05 -1.10 21.46
CA GLU A 222 -10.13 -0.92 22.45
C GLU A 222 -11.36 -1.79 22.13
N LEU A 223 -11.62 -2.04 20.84
CA LEU A 223 -12.71 -2.90 20.35
C LEU A 223 -12.35 -4.39 20.30
N GLY A 224 -11.11 -4.78 20.63
CA GLY A 224 -10.65 -6.17 20.59
C GLY A 224 -10.41 -6.73 19.19
N ILE A 225 -10.19 -5.85 18.21
CA ILE A 225 -9.98 -6.20 16.79
C ILE A 225 -8.49 -6.52 16.57
N LEU A 226 -8.19 -7.63 15.90
CA LEU A 226 -6.82 -7.95 15.48
C LEU A 226 -6.33 -6.88 14.49
N THR A 227 -5.35 -6.08 14.88
CA THR A 227 -4.96 -4.88 14.14
C THR A 227 -3.58 -5.06 13.51
N VAL A 228 -3.55 -5.04 12.18
CA VAL A 228 -2.31 -5.13 11.38
C VAL A 228 -2.07 -3.81 10.66
N GLY A 229 -0.93 -3.17 10.91
CA GLY A 229 -0.48 -2.01 10.15
C GLY A 229 0.33 -2.44 8.94
N VAL A 230 -0.05 -2.03 7.73
CA VAL A 230 0.74 -2.22 6.50
C VAL A 230 1.09 -0.86 5.94
N VAL A 231 2.28 -0.37 6.25
CA VAL A 231 2.64 1.04 6.03
C VAL A 231 3.94 1.18 5.27
N SER A 232 3.99 2.16 4.37
CA SER A 232 5.21 2.46 3.62
C SER A 232 6.01 3.62 4.21
N THR A 233 7.34 3.55 4.15
CA THR A 233 8.23 4.68 4.46
C THR A 233 8.66 5.37 3.17
N PRO A 234 8.85 6.70 3.16
CA PRO A 234 9.07 7.47 1.94
C PRO A 234 10.41 7.16 1.26
N PHE A 235 10.52 7.51 -0.03
CA PHE A 235 11.80 7.50 -0.74
C PHE A 235 12.76 8.54 -0.13
N ARG A 236 14.07 8.30 -0.19
CA ARG A 236 15.08 9.29 0.25
C ARG A 236 14.99 10.60 -0.53
N SER A 237 14.55 10.55 -1.79
CA SER A 237 14.31 11.71 -2.65
C SER A 237 13.19 12.64 -2.15
N GLU A 238 12.27 12.14 -1.31
CA GLU A 238 11.21 12.97 -0.72
C GLU A 238 11.71 13.85 0.44
N GLY A 239 12.97 13.67 0.84
CA GLY A 239 13.69 14.55 1.76
C GLY A 239 13.75 14.05 3.21
N PRO A 240 14.78 14.48 3.96
CA PRO A 240 15.11 13.94 5.29
C PRO A 240 14.03 14.21 6.35
N ASN A 241 13.31 15.32 6.24
CA ASN A 241 12.23 15.63 7.18
C ASN A 241 11.09 14.61 7.08
N ARG A 242 10.75 14.15 5.87
CA ARG A 242 9.68 13.18 5.65
C ARG A 242 10.04 11.82 6.23
N THR A 243 11.28 11.38 6.02
CA THR A 243 11.83 10.16 6.63
C THR A 243 11.81 10.24 8.17
N ARG A 244 12.21 11.36 8.75
CA ARG A 244 12.19 11.56 10.21
C ARG A 244 10.76 11.45 10.78
N LEU A 245 9.79 12.09 10.13
CA LEU A 245 8.38 12.00 10.52
C LEU A 245 7.84 10.57 10.35
N ALA A 246 8.23 9.88 9.27
CA ALA A 246 7.81 8.51 9.02
C ALA A 246 8.31 7.57 10.13
N ASN A 247 9.59 7.65 10.49
CA ASN A 247 10.16 6.83 11.55
C ASN A 247 9.51 7.09 12.91
N ALA A 248 9.18 8.35 13.21
CA ALA A 248 8.45 8.69 14.43
C ALA A 248 7.02 8.10 14.41
N GLY A 249 6.32 8.19 13.27
CA GLY A 249 4.98 7.62 13.11
C GLY A 249 4.95 6.10 13.19
N VAL A 250 5.93 5.42 12.58
CA VAL A 250 6.10 3.95 12.67
C VAL A 250 6.30 3.53 14.13
N LYS A 251 7.19 4.21 14.87
CA LYS A 251 7.42 3.94 16.29
C LYS A 251 6.19 4.16 17.15
N GLU A 252 5.39 5.18 16.83
CA GLU A 252 4.15 5.46 17.56
C GLU A 252 3.07 4.42 17.23
N LEU A 253 2.89 4.09 15.95
CA LEU A 253 1.91 3.09 15.49
C LEU A 253 2.19 1.70 16.08
N ALA A 254 3.46 1.30 16.15
CA ALA A 254 3.89 0.00 16.69
C ALA A 254 3.42 -0.26 18.13
N LYS A 255 3.07 0.78 18.91
CA LYS A 255 2.57 0.64 20.27
C LYS A 255 1.11 0.15 20.33
N TYR A 256 0.35 0.36 19.26
CA TYR A 256 -1.10 0.16 19.25
C TYR A 256 -1.54 -0.98 18.33
N VAL A 257 -0.72 -1.39 17.37
CA VAL A 257 -1.01 -2.54 16.48
C VAL A 257 -0.45 -3.83 17.04
N ASP A 258 -1.06 -4.95 16.66
CA ASP A 258 -0.57 -6.28 17.01
C ASP A 258 0.65 -6.67 16.15
N THR A 259 0.55 -6.40 14.85
CA THR A 259 1.62 -6.58 13.87
C THR A 259 1.79 -5.32 13.01
N LEU A 260 3.04 -4.92 12.76
CA LEU A 260 3.38 -3.81 11.89
C LEU A 260 4.29 -4.25 10.74
N ILE A 261 3.73 -4.39 9.55
CA ILE A 261 4.44 -4.60 8.29
C ILE A 261 4.91 -3.26 7.76
N VAL A 262 6.23 -3.06 7.71
CA VAL A 262 6.84 -1.83 7.20
C VAL A 262 7.44 -2.08 5.83
N VAL A 263 6.97 -1.32 4.84
CA VAL A 263 7.44 -1.38 3.45
C VAL A 263 8.40 -0.21 3.19
N PRO A 264 9.71 -0.45 3.07
CA PRO A 264 10.64 0.61 2.73
C PRO A 264 10.59 0.92 1.24
N ASN A 265 9.94 2.04 0.83
CA ASN A 265 9.87 2.42 -0.60
C ASN A 265 11.24 2.56 -1.24
N GLN A 266 12.26 2.89 -0.45
CA GLN A 266 13.63 2.96 -0.91
C GLN A 266 14.12 1.63 -1.54
N ASN A 267 13.64 0.48 -1.06
CA ASN A 267 14.02 -0.83 -1.57
C ASN A 267 13.32 -1.16 -2.89
N LEU A 268 12.23 -0.47 -3.22
CA LEU A 268 11.56 -0.60 -4.53
C LEU A 268 12.47 -0.12 -5.67
N LEU A 269 13.47 0.71 -5.39
CA LEU A 269 14.45 1.10 -6.41
C LEU A 269 15.31 -0.06 -6.89
N ALA A 270 15.47 -1.13 -6.10
CA ALA A 270 16.15 -2.35 -6.55
C ALA A 270 15.36 -3.10 -7.63
N LEU A 271 14.03 -2.87 -7.68
CA LEU A 271 13.11 -3.44 -8.66
C LEU A 271 12.88 -2.50 -9.86
N ALA A 272 13.42 -1.28 -9.80
CA ALA A 272 13.23 -0.25 -10.81
C ALA A 272 14.44 -0.14 -11.76
N ASP A 273 14.18 0.15 -13.03
CA ASP A 273 15.20 0.47 -14.02
C ASP A 273 15.38 1.99 -14.18
N LYS A 274 16.33 2.42 -15.03
CA LYS A 274 16.55 3.86 -15.30
C LYS A 274 15.38 4.53 -16.03
N SER A 275 14.49 3.76 -16.63
CA SER A 275 13.29 4.23 -17.35
C SER A 275 12.11 4.47 -16.41
N THR A 276 12.12 3.86 -15.23
CA THR A 276 11.00 3.87 -14.29
C THR A 276 10.66 5.29 -13.87
N THR A 277 9.44 5.69 -14.17
CA THR A 277 8.93 7.02 -13.82
C THR A 277 8.53 7.09 -12.35
N MET A 278 8.42 8.30 -11.81
CA MET A 278 7.94 8.51 -10.44
C MET A 278 6.52 7.96 -10.23
N LEU A 279 5.67 8.02 -11.25
CA LEU A 279 4.32 7.48 -11.19
C LEU A 279 4.34 5.95 -11.05
N GLU A 280 5.17 5.27 -11.83
CA GLU A 280 5.36 3.82 -11.74
C GLU A 280 5.96 3.42 -10.38
N ALA A 281 6.92 4.18 -9.86
CA ALA A 281 7.50 3.92 -8.54
C ALA A 281 6.45 3.98 -7.41
N PHE A 282 5.49 4.92 -7.47
CA PHE A 282 4.38 4.95 -6.51
C PHE A 282 3.39 3.81 -6.73
N ARG A 283 3.16 3.38 -7.99
CA ARG A 283 2.34 2.20 -8.27
C ARG A 283 2.98 0.94 -7.68
N TYR A 284 4.29 0.76 -7.81
CA TYR A 284 4.99 -0.34 -7.14
C TYR A 284 4.81 -0.31 -5.62
N ALA A 285 4.82 0.88 -5.01
CA ALA A 285 4.54 0.99 -3.58
C ALA A 285 3.10 0.56 -3.24
N ASP A 286 2.12 0.98 -4.04
CA ASP A 286 0.71 0.59 -3.88
C ASP A 286 0.50 -0.92 -4.11
N ASP A 287 1.23 -1.53 -5.05
CA ASP A 287 1.20 -2.97 -5.33
C ASP A 287 1.79 -3.77 -4.17
N VAL A 288 2.90 -3.32 -3.58
CA VAL A 288 3.46 -3.97 -2.38
C VAL A 288 2.55 -3.81 -1.17
N LEU A 289 1.86 -2.68 -1.00
CA LEU A 289 0.84 -2.52 0.04
C LEU A 289 -0.35 -3.46 -0.18
N LEU A 290 -0.77 -3.65 -1.43
CA LEU A 290 -1.77 -4.66 -1.81
C LEU A 290 -1.29 -6.05 -1.44
N GLU A 291 -0.05 -6.43 -1.80
CA GLU A 291 0.52 -7.74 -1.45
C GLU A 291 0.56 -7.98 0.05
N GLY A 292 0.89 -6.96 0.85
CA GLY A 292 0.90 -7.05 2.32
C GLY A 292 -0.45 -7.36 2.93
N VAL A 293 -1.53 -6.84 2.35
CA VAL A 293 -2.89 -7.18 2.78
C VAL A 293 -3.30 -8.53 2.19
N LYS A 294 -3.13 -8.71 0.87
CA LYS A 294 -3.55 -9.90 0.12
C LYS A 294 -2.90 -11.18 0.66
N GLY A 295 -1.63 -11.12 1.06
CA GLY A 295 -0.89 -12.26 1.61
C GLY A 295 -1.53 -12.87 2.86
N VAL A 296 -2.21 -12.06 3.67
CA VAL A 296 -2.94 -12.55 4.85
C VAL A 296 -4.41 -12.83 4.53
N THR A 297 -5.07 -11.96 3.76
CA THR A 297 -6.52 -12.10 3.50
C THR A 297 -6.85 -13.29 2.62
N ASP A 298 -5.97 -13.65 1.66
CA ASP A 298 -6.21 -14.79 0.77
C ASP A 298 -6.35 -16.10 1.56
N LEU A 299 -5.53 -16.29 2.60
CA LEU A 299 -5.55 -17.48 3.47
C LEU A 299 -6.88 -17.64 4.24
N ILE A 300 -7.59 -16.53 4.45
CA ILE A 300 -8.83 -16.50 5.22
C ILE A 300 -10.05 -16.61 4.31
N VAL A 301 -10.02 -15.92 3.18
CA VAL A 301 -11.18 -15.72 2.32
C VAL A 301 -11.28 -16.80 1.25
N ARG A 302 -10.16 -17.19 0.65
CA ARG A 302 -10.14 -18.09 -0.50
C ARG A 302 -10.03 -19.54 -0.04
N PRO A 303 -10.79 -20.46 -0.67
CA PRO A 303 -10.60 -21.88 -0.43
C PRO A 303 -9.24 -22.33 -0.99
N GLY A 304 -8.57 -23.16 -0.22
CA GLY A 304 -7.33 -23.83 -0.54
C GLY A 304 -7.37 -25.30 -0.13
N LEU A 305 -6.29 -26.02 -0.45
CA LEU A 305 -6.12 -27.42 0.01
C LEU A 305 -5.87 -27.47 1.51
N ILE A 306 -5.09 -26.51 1.99
CA ILE A 306 -4.71 -26.36 3.39
C ILE A 306 -5.21 -24.98 3.81
N ASN A 307 -6.47 -24.95 4.24
CA ASN A 307 -7.06 -23.76 4.83
C ASN A 307 -6.53 -23.58 6.24
N LEU A 308 -6.15 -22.35 6.56
CA LEU A 308 -5.86 -21.94 7.92
C LEU A 308 -7.13 -21.37 8.53
N ASP A 309 -7.33 -21.64 9.82
CA ASP A 309 -8.41 -20.97 10.53
C ASP A 309 -7.97 -19.56 10.98
N PHE A 310 -8.94 -18.73 11.38
CA PHE A 310 -8.65 -17.40 11.86
C PHE A 310 -7.89 -17.41 13.20
N ALA A 311 -7.99 -18.49 13.99
CA ALA A 311 -7.33 -18.60 15.28
C ALA A 311 -5.81 -18.83 15.12
N ASP A 312 -5.40 -19.62 14.12
CA ASP A 312 -4.01 -19.84 13.73
C ASP A 312 -3.36 -18.53 13.30
N ILE A 313 -4.02 -17.79 12.42
CA ILE A 313 -3.55 -16.47 11.95
C ILE A 313 -3.48 -15.48 13.11
N LYS A 314 -4.51 -15.46 13.97
CA LYS A 314 -4.52 -14.63 15.17
C LYS A 314 -3.36 -14.98 16.10
N THR A 315 -3.00 -16.26 16.24
CA THR A 315 -1.92 -16.70 17.14
C THR A 315 -0.56 -16.16 16.71
N ILE A 316 -0.27 -16.14 15.40
CA ILE A 316 0.99 -15.56 14.90
C ILE A 316 0.97 -14.04 14.91
N LEU A 317 -0.13 -13.41 14.47
CA LEU A 317 -0.16 -11.96 14.27
C LEU A 317 -0.46 -11.17 15.54
N SER A 318 -0.97 -11.80 16.60
CA SER A 318 -1.23 -11.14 17.89
C SER A 318 0.08 -10.82 18.60
N ASN A 319 0.32 -9.53 18.89
CA ASN A 319 1.55 -9.05 19.55
C ASN A 319 2.85 -9.48 18.86
N ALA A 320 2.83 -9.74 17.55
CA ALA A 320 4.01 -10.13 16.79
C ALA A 320 5.02 -8.98 16.61
N GLY A 321 4.58 -7.74 16.88
CA GLY A 321 5.42 -6.56 16.79
C GLY A 321 5.75 -6.21 15.35
N ARG A 322 7.02 -5.95 15.03
CA ARG A 322 7.42 -5.62 13.67
C ARG A 322 7.50 -6.86 12.80
N ALA A 323 6.99 -6.72 11.58
CA ALA A 323 7.03 -7.73 10.55
C ALA A 323 7.54 -7.17 9.22
N ILE A 324 8.02 -8.08 8.37
CA ILE A 324 8.49 -7.78 7.02
C ILE A 324 7.96 -8.85 6.07
N MET A 325 7.75 -8.46 4.82
CA MET A 325 7.20 -9.32 3.79
C MET A 325 8.19 -9.51 2.64
N GLY A 326 8.30 -10.74 2.16
CA GLY A 326 8.91 -11.08 0.88
C GLY A 326 7.92 -11.83 0.00
N SER A 327 8.01 -11.64 -1.31
CA SER A 327 7.18 -12.35 -2.30
C SER A 327 8.02 -12.81 -3.48
N GLY A 328 7.59 -13.90 -4.12
CA GLY A 328 8.23 -14.49 -5.29
C GLY A 328 7.21 -15.19 -6.19
N ILE A 329 7.46 -15.18 -7.50
CA ILE A 329 6.60 -15.84 -8.49
C ILE A 329 7.45 -16.47 -9.58
N SER A 330 7.16 -17.73 -9.91
CA SER A 330 7.84 -18.40 -11.01
C SER A 330 6.88 -19.28 -11.80
N SER A 331 7.12 -19.37 -13.10
CA SER A 331 6.44 -20.24 -14.05
C SER A 331 7.42 -21.16 -14.80
N GLU A 332 8.67 -21.19 -14.35
CA GLU A 332 9.75 -21.92 -15.03
C GLU A 332 9.84 -23.37 -14.54
N GLU A 333 10.71 -24.17 -15.17
CA GLU A 333 11.08 -25.47 -14.61
C GLU A 333 11.68 -25.28 -13.20
N GLY A 334 11.19 -26.07 -12.25
CA GLY A 334 11.47 -25.86 -10.83
C GLY A 334 10.80 -24.61 -10.24
N ARG A 335 9.62 -24.21 -10.75
CA ARG A 335 8.88 -23.01 -10.31
C ARG A 335 8.70 -22.90 -8.80
N ALA A 336 8.46 -24.01 -8.12
CA ALA A 336 8.26 -24.05 -6.66
C ALA A 336 9.51 -23.57 -5.92
N ARG A 337 10.66 -24.20 -6.19
CA ARG A 337 11.98 -23.79 -5.70
C ARG A 337 12.30 -22.34 -6.01
N LYS A 338 12.16 -21.94 -7.28
CA LYS A 338 12.49 -20.57 -7.71
C LYS A 338 11.62 -19.52 -7.04
N ALA A 339 10.31 -19.78 -6.89
CA ALA A 339 9.39 -18.88 -6.20
C ALA A 339 9.76 -18.74 -4.72
N ALA A 340 10.11 -19.84 -4.04
CA ALA A 340 10.57 -19.82 -2.65
C ALA A 340 11.90 -19.05 -2.50
N GLU A 341 12.88 -19.31 -3.36
CA GLU A 341 14.17 -18.62 -3.37
C GLU A 341 13.98 -17.11 -3.59
N GLN A 342 13.17 -16.71 -4.58
CA GLN A 342 12.83 -15.31 -4.84
C GLN A 342 12.14 -14.64 -3.64
N ALA A 343 11.21 -15.35 -2.98
CA ALA A 343 10.53 -14.83 -1.81
C ALA A 343 11.51 -14.56 -0.66
N LEU A 344 12.52 -15.41 -0.48
CA LEU A 344 13.55 -15.28 0.57
C LEU A 344 14.60 -14.20 0.28
N VAL A 345 14.96 -13.99 -0.99
CA VAL A 345 15.94 -12.96 -1.39
C VAL A 345 15.28 -11.63 -1.79
N ASN A 346 13.98 -11.47 -1.54
CA ASN A 346 13.24 -10.28 -1.93
C ASN A 346 13.83 -9.01 -1.26
N PRO A 347 14.11 -7.93 -2.01
CA PRO A 347 14.66 -6.68 -1.46
C PRO A 347 13.85 -6.08 -0.30
N LEU A 348 12.56 -6.41 -0.19
CA LEU A 348 11.70 -5.96 0.90
C LEU A 348 12.02 -6.64 2.23
N LEU A 349 12.53 -7.88 2.24
CA LEU A 349 13.04 -8.56 3.44
C LEU A 349 14.33 -7.90 3.96
N GLY A 350 15.12 -7.32 3.06
CA GLY A 350 16.41 -6.70 3.36
C GLY A 350 17.44 -7.71 3.88
N ASP A 351 18.53 -7.19 4.46
CA ASP A 351 19.62 -8.00 5.03
C ASP A 351 19.32 -8.54 6.45
N LEU A 352 18.05 -8.60 6.85
CA LEU A 352 17.71 -9.06 8.20
C LEU A 352 17.84 -10.59 8.25
N PRO A 353 18.56 -11.14 9.24
CA PRO A 353 18.72 -12.58 9.35
C PRO A 353 17.35 -13.19 9.66
N THR A 354 16.79 -13.91 8.68
CA THR A 354 15.59 -14.74 8.82
C THR A 354 15.72 -15.74 9.97
N GLU A 355 16.96 -16.03 10.39
CA GLU A 355 17.35 -16.82 11.56
C GLU A 355 16.86 -16.23 12.90
N SER A 356 16.54 -14.94 12.97
CA SER A 356 16.06 -14.26 14.18
C SER A 356 14.53 -14.18 14.29
N ALA A 357 13.80 -14.74 13.33
CA ALA A 357 12.35 -14.69 13.29
C ALA A 357 11.70 -15.66 14.28
N HIS A 358 10.74 -15.17 15.07
CA HIS A 358 10.00 -16.00 16.01
C HIS A 358 8.74 -16.64 15.39
N GLY A 359 8.18 -16.01 14.35
CA GLY A 359 6.98 -16.50 13.69
C GLY A 359 6.99 -16.20 12.20
N LEU A 360 6.61 -17.20 11.39
CA LEU A 360 6.60 -17.13 9.94
C LEU A 360 5.20 -17.50 9.43
N LEU A 361 4.60 -16.63 8.63
CA LEU A 361 3.38 -16.93 7.88
C LEU A 361 3.72 -17.08 6.40
N VAL A 362 3.48 -18.26 5.85
CA VAL A 362 3.77 -18.59 4.44
C VAL A 362 2.46 -18.78 3.68
N THR A 363 2.29 -18.00 2.62
CA THR A 363 1.13 -18.07 1.72
C THR A 363 1.58 -18.57 0.38
N ILE A 364 1.09 -19.74 -0.03
CA ILE A 364 1.39 -20.35 -1.32
C ILE A 364 0.15 -20.27 -2.21
N ARG A 365 0.30 -19.73 -3.41
CA ARG A 365 -0.80 -19.63 -4.39
C ARG A 365 -0.39 -20.27 -5.71
N GLY A 366 -1.29 -21.02 -6.31
CA GLY A 366 -1.09 -21.64 -7.62
C GLY A 366 -2.42 -22.05 -8.25
N GLY A 367 -2.36 -22.52 -9.49
CA GLY A 367 -3.50 -23.12 -10.17
C GLY A 367 -3.86 -24.50 -9.63
N GLU A 368 -4.83 -25.16 -10.29
CA GLU A 368 -5.20 -26.55 -10.00
C GLU A 368 -4.07 -27.54 -10.34
N ASP A 369 -3.09 -27.10 -11.12
CA ASP A 369 -1.89 -27.83 -11.50
C ASP A 369 -0.79 -27.82 -10.43
N MET A 370 -0.98 -27.08 -9.33
CA MET A 370 -0.03 -27.06 -8.20
C MET A 370 -0.05 -28.40 -7.45
N THR A 371 1.11 -29.04 -7.34
CA THR A 371 1.23 -30.37 -6.74
C THR A 371 1.65 -30.33 -5.27
N LEU A 372 1.36 -31.40 -4.53
CA LEU A 372 1.82 -31.54 -3.14
C LEU A 372 3.36 -31.53 -3.03
N PHE A 373 4.07 -32.10 -4.01
CA PHE A 373 5.55 -32.10 -4.03
C PHE A 373 6.11 -30.68 -4.15
N GLU A 374 5.47 -29.82 -4.93
CA GLU A 374 5.88 -28.41 -5.04
C GLU A 374 5.68 -27.66 -3.73
N VAL A 375 4.56 -27.90 -3.03
CA VAL A 375 4.30 -27.33 -1.71
C VAL A 375 5.34 -27.80 -0.69
N ASP A 376 5.66 -29.10 -0.67
CA ASP A 376 6.66 -29.67 0.23
C ASP A 376 8.07 -29.11 -0.04
N GLU A 377 8.47 -28.99 -1.32
CA GLU A 377 9.75 -28.39 -1.71
C GLU A 377 9.86 -26.92 -1.25
N ILE A 378 8.80 -26.12 -1.40
CA ILE A 378 8.77 -24.73 -0.91
C ILE A 378 8.99 -24.69 0.60
N MET A 379 8.28 -25.54 1.35
CA MET A 379 8.38 -25.58 2.80
C MET A 379 9.74 -26.07 3.29
N GLU A 380 10.36 -27.03 2.61
CA GLU A 380 11.71 -27.50 2.91
C GLU A 380 12.75 -26.38 2.75
N ILE A 381 12.69 -25.64 1.63
CA ILE A 381 13.58 -24.51 1.37
C ILE A 381 13.42 -23.43 2.44
N ILE A 382 12.18 -23.06 2.76
CA ILE A 382 11.92 -22.03 3.77
C ILE A 382 12.42 -22.48 5.15
N ARG A 383 12.13 -23.74 5.56
CA ARG A 383 12.62 -24.31 6.83
C ARG A 383 14.14 -24.31 6.92
N SER A 384 14.83 -24.60 5.83
CA SER A 384 16.30 -24.60 5.81
C SER A 384 16.95 -23.23 6.04
N ARG A 385 16.17 -22.13 5.95
CA ARG A 385 16.64 -20.75 6.09
C ARG A 385 16.13 -20.04 7.34
N VAL A 386 15.36 -20.73 8.17
CA VAL A 386 14.86 -20.21 9.45
C VAL A 386 15.32 -21.11 10.59
N HIS A 387 15.26 -20.59 11.82
CA HIS A 387 15.65 -21.34 13.00
C HIS A 387 14.67 -22.50 13.27
N ASP A 388 15.16 -23.64 13.77
CA ASP A 388 14.34 -24.84 14.01
C ASP A 388 13.17 -24.59 14.98
N GLU A 389 13.36 -23.67 15.92
CA GLU A 389 12.35 -23.25 16.92
C GLU A 389 11.37 -22.17 16.39
N ALA A 390 11.48 -21.74 15.13
CA ALA A 390 10.56 -20.75 14.57
C ALA A 390 9.17 -21.37 14.36
N ASN A 391 8.13 -20.68 14.81
CA ASN A 391 6.76 -21.14 14.56
C ASN A 391 6.36 -20.81 13.12
N ILE A 392 6.27 -21.83 12.26
CA ILE A 392 5.90 -21.66 10.85
C ILE A 392 4.47 -22.13 10.65
N ILE A 393 3.60 -21.21 10.24
CA ILE A 393 2.26 -21.52 9.74
C ILE A 393 2.26 -21.29 8.24
N PHE A 394 1.73 -22.25 7.50
CA PHE A 394 1.61 -22.13 6.05
C PHE A 394 0.21 -22.52 5.60
N GLY A 395 -0.26 -21.85 4.57
CA GLY A 395 -1.51 -22.20 3.91
C GLY A 395 -1.37 -22.11 2.40
N THR A 396 -2.25 -22.83 1.72
CA THR A 396 -2.32 -22.82 0.25
C THR A 396 -3.62 -22.19 -0.18
N CYS A 397 -3.63 -21.47 -1.30
CA CYS A 397 -4.84 -20.93 -1.90
C CYS A 397 -4.83 -21.21 -3.40
N TYR A 398 -6.02 -21.47 -3.96
CA TYR A 398 -6.16 -21.59 -5.40
C TYR A 398 -6.33 -20.22 -6.05
N ASP A 399 -5.62 -20.00 -7.15
CA ASP A 399 -5.79 -18.85 -8.03
C ASP A 399 -5.63 -19.30 -9.49
N GLN A 400 -6.75 -19.32 -10.22
CA GLN A 400 -6.76 -19.75 -11.62
C GLN A 400 -5.90 -18.84 -12.51
N SER A 401 -5.69 -17.58 -12.12
CA SER A 401 -4.81 -16.67 -12.87
C SER A 401 -3.33 -17.07 -12.79
N LEU A 402 -2.98 -17.97 -11.87
CA LEU A 402 -1.64 -18.52 -11.68
C LEU A 402 -1.48 -19.93 -12.25
N GLU A 403 -2.36 -20.41 -13.12
CA GLU A 403 -2.15 -21.69 -13.80
C GLU A 403 -0.80 -21.70 -14.54
N GLY A 404 0.01 -22.74 -14.32
CA GLY A 404 1.38 -22.79 -14.82
C GLY A 404 2.41 -22.05 -13.96
N SER A 405 2.00 -21.31 -12.92
CA SER A 405 2.87 -20.53 -12.04
C SER A 405 2.64 -20.82 -10.55
N VAL A 406 3.66 -20.60 -9.72
CA VAL A 406 3.54 -20.64 -8.26
C VAL A 406 3.98 -19.30 -7.69
N TYR A 407 3.16 -18.74 -6.81
CA TYR A 407 3.43 -17.54 -6.04
C TYR A 407 3.64 -17.93 -4.57
N VAL A 408 4.69 -17.40 -3.96
CA VAL A 408 4.99 -17.59 -2.53
C VAL A 408 5.11 -16.21 -1.90
N SER A 409 4.43 -16.00 -0.77
CA SER A 409 4.63 -14.85 0.10
C SER A 409 5.00 -15.32 1.50
N ILE A 410 5.97 -14.64 2.09
CA ILE A 410 6.50 -14.92 3.42
C ILE A 410 6.37 -13.65 4.24
N ILE A 411 5.66 -13.74 5.36
CA ILE A 411 5.59 -12.68 6.35
C ILE A 411 6.36 -13.14 7.58
N VAL A 412 7.47 -12.44 7.83
CA VAL A 412 8.38 -12.67 8.96
C VAL A 412 7.98 -11.75 10.09
N SER A 413 7.65 -12.30 11.26
CA SER A 413 7.22 -11.56 12.44
C SER A 413 8.13 -11.79 13.64
N GLY A 414 8.06 -10.91 14.65
CA GLY A 414 8.89 -10.98 15.84
C GLY A 414 10.28 -10.36 15.69
N ILE A 415 10.49 -9.48 14.71
CA ILE A 415 11.82 -8.91 14.44
C ILE A 415 12.13 -7.82 15.48
N GLN A 416 13.01 -8.13 16.43
CA GLN A 416 13.53 -7.19 17.43
C GLN A 416 14.67 -6.35 16.84
N THR A 417 14.34 -5.40 15.97
CA THR A 417 15.32 -4.40 15.52
C THR A 417 14.73 -3.01 15.56
N ASP A 418 15.53 -2.01 15.95
CA ASP A 418 15.17 -0.59 15.87
C ASP A 418 15.39 0.00 14.47
N VAL A 419 16.00 -0.77 13.56
CA VAL A 419 16.33 -0.32 12.20
C VAL A 419 15.09 -0.44 11.32
N ILE A 420 14.46 0.68 11.00
CA ILE A 420 13.21 0.77 10.20
C ILE A 420 13.50 0.74 8.69
N SER A 421 14.74 1.00 8.30
CA SER A 421 15.18 0.94 6.90
C SER A 421 16.57 0.32 6.86
N PRO A 422 16.72 -0.96 6.48
CA PRO A 422 18.04 -1.49 6.22
C PRO A 422 18.72 -0.67 5.12
N PRO A 423 20.05 -0.48 5.17
CA PRO A 423 20.75 0.02 4.00
C PRO A 423 20.44 -0.89 2.81
N ILE A 424 20.25 -0.31 1.62
CA ILE A 424 20.23 -1.12 0.39
C ILE A 424 21.57 -1.86 0.38
N GLY A 425 21.54 -3.19 0.46
CA GLY A 425 22.74 -4.01 0.37
C GLY A 425 23.57 -3.55 -0.82
N GLY A 426 24.87 -3.31 -0.58
CA GLY A 426 25.79 -2.96 -1.66
C GLY A 426 25.85 -4.09 -2.67
N ALA A 427 25.89 -3.72 -3.96
CA ALA A 427 25.92 -4.56 -5.16
C ALA A 427 24.53 -4.94 -5.73
N HIS A 428 24.05 -4.07 -6.60
CA HIS A 428 23.19 -4.44 -7.72
C HIS A 428 23.86 -5.60 -8.46
N VAL A 429 23.29 -6.81 -8.42
CA VAL A 429 23.48 -7.77 -9.51
C VAL A 429 22.41 -7.41 -10.53
N PRO A 430 22.78 -6.89 -11.72
CA PRO A 430 21.80 -6.73 -12.78
C PRO A 430 21.21 -8.11 -13.09
N LEU A 431 19.89 -8.25 -13.03
CA LEU A 431 19.20 -9.37 -13.67
C LEU A 431 19.65 -9.34 -15.13
N GLN A 432 20.41 -10.35 -15.56
CA GLN A 432 20.87 -10.45 -16.93
C GLN A 432 19.63 -10.55 -17.84
N GLU A 433 19.56 -9.63 -18.81
CA GLU A 433 18.51 -9.60 -19.84
C GLU A 433 18.50 -10.90 -20.65
N THR A 434 17.60 -11.82 -20.33
CA THR A 434 17.27 -12.93 -21.23
C THR A 434 16.18 -12.48 -22.21
N HIS A 435 16.55 -11.62 -23.16
CA HIS A 435 15.76 -11.41 -24.38
C HIS A 435 16.70 -11.34 -25.60
N LYS A 436 17.08 -12.52 -26.12
CA LYS A 436 17.47 -12.61 -27.53
C LYS A 436 16.21 -12.46 -28.37
N ARG A 437 15.97 -11.22 -28.82
CA ARG A 437 15.04 -10.89 -29.89
C ARG A 437 15.47 -11.65 -31.15
N VAL A 438 14.63 -12.57 -31.60
CA VAL A 438 14.72 -13.15 -32.94
C VAL A 438 14.32 -12.05 -33.91
N GLU A 439 15.30 -11.46 -34.60
CA GLU A 439 15.04 -10.56 -35.72
C GLU A 439 14.81 -11.38 -36.99
N THR A 440 13.59 -11.28 -37.51
CA THR A 440 13.15 -11.71 -38.83
C THR A 440 13.93 -10.97 -39.91
N GLY A 441 14.43 -11.72 -40.89
CA GLY A 441 15.36 -11.23 -41.92
C GLY A 441 14.76 -10.33 -43.00
N GLU A 442 15.63 -9.52 -43.57
CA GLU A 442 15.48 -8.92 -44.90
C GLU A 442 16.44 -9.59 -45.88
N PHE A 443 15.87 -10.10 -46.98
CA PHE A 443 16.58 -10.68 -48.10
C PHE A 443 17.28 -9.59 -48.92
N ILE A 444 18.59 -9.73 -49.14
CA ILE A 444 19.31 -9.05 -50.24
C ILE A 444 20.05 -10.11 -51.06
N ILE A 445 19.61 -10.29 -52.29
CA ILE A 445 20.15 -11.21 -53.30
C ILE A 445 21.43 -10.63 -53.89
N LYS A 446 22.49 -11.43 -53.99
CA LYS A 446 23.62 -11.20 -54.92
C LYS A 446 23.98 -12.49 -55.67
N PRO A 447 24.45 -12.38 -56.93
CA PRO A 447 24.35 -13.44 -57.93
C PRO A 447 25.53 -14.42 -57.90
N LYS A 448 25.27 -15.62 -58.41
CA LYS A 448 26.21 -16.75 -58.60
C LYS A 448 27.11 -16.53 -59.83
N PRO A 449 28.31 -17.13 -59.86
CA PRO A 449 28.79 -17.74 -61.10
C PRO A 449 29.27 -19.19 -60.94
N ASP A 450 29.25 -19.90 -62.08
CA ASP A 450 29.53 -21.32 -62.35
C ASP A 450 30.95 -21.77 -61.90
N ASN A 451 31.31 -23.05 -61.73
CA ASN A 451 31.33 -24.14 -62.70
C ASN A 451 31.94 -25.41 -62.06
N ASP A 452 31.76 -26.52 -62.77
CA ASP A 452 32.17 -27.92 -62.53
C ASP A 452 33.66 -28.18 -62.20
N ASP A 453 33.95 -29.17 -61.34
CA ASP A 453 34.56 -30.46 -61.74
C ASP A 453 34.79 -31.45 -60.55
N LYS A 454 34.71 -32.75 -60.88
CA LYS A 454 34.60 -34.01 -60.08
C LYS A 454 35.85 -34.42 -59.23
N PRO A 455 35.92 -35.64 -58.59
CA PRO A 455 34.91 -36.68 -58.29
C PRO A 455 34.88 -37.18 -56.81
N VAL A 456 33.86 -37.98 -56.54
CA VAL A 456 33.59 -38.79 -55.33
C VAL A 456 34.43 -40.07 -55.30
N GLU A 457 34.95 -40.46 -54.12
CA GLU A 457 35.39 -41.83 -53.84
C GLU A 457 34.70 -42.40 -52.59
N GLN A 458 34.20 -43.63 -52.75
CA GLN A 458 33.44 -44.42 -51.79
C GLN A 458 34.36 -45.09 -50.76
N ARG A 459 33.88 -45.32 -49.52
CA ARG A 459 34.07 -46.62 -48.86
C ARG A 459 33.07 -46.89 -47.72
N LYS A 460 32.60 -48.13 -47.73
CA LYS A 460 31.63 -48.77 -46.85
C LYS A 460 32.25 -49.17 -45.50
N GLY A 461 31.44 -49.05 -44.44
CA GLY A 461 31.16 -50.09 -43.43
C GLY A 461 32.21 -50.42 -42.37
N LEU A 462 31.78 -50.51 -41.11
CA LEU A 462 31.93 -51.74 -40.33
C LEU A 462 30.95 -51.77 -39.13
N PHE A 463 30.15 -52.82 -39.11
CA PHE A 463 29.34 -53.29 -37.99
C PHE A 463 30.26 -54.00 -36.98
N GLY A 464 29.92 -53.95 -35.68
CA GLY A 464 30.53 -54.76 -34.62
C GLY A 464 30.44 -54.03 -33.27
N ARG A 465 29.36 -54.13 -32.48
CA ARG A 465 29.05 -55.25 -31.56
C ARG A 465 30.33 -55.81 -30.91
N PHE A 466 30.47 -55.70 -29.59
CA PHE A 466 30.60 -56.85 -28.68
C PHE A 466 30.63 -56.42 -27.18
N PHE A 467 29.58 -56.83 -26.44
CA PHE A 467 29.44 -57.29 -25.03
C PHE A 467 29.92 -56.42 -23.85
N SER A 468 29.10 -56.09 -22.82
CA SER A 468 28.22 -56.85 -21.90
C SER A 468 28.96 -57.51 -20.73
N LEU A 469 28.70 -57.01 -19.52
CA LEU A 469 28.33 -57.79 -18.32
C LEU A 469 27.55 -56.88 -17.36
#